data_AF-A0A3M1PVR6-F1
#
_entry.id   AF-A0A3M1PVR6-F1
#
_cell.length_a   1.000
_cell.length_b   1.000
_cell.length_c   1.000
_cell.angle_alpha   90.00
_cell.angle_beta   90.00
_cell.angle_gamma   90.00
#
_symmetry.space_group_name_H-M   'P 1'
#
loop_
_entity.id
_entity.type
_entity.pdbx_description
1 polymer ?
#
loop_
_entity_poly.entity_id
_entity_poly.type
_entity_poly.pdbx_seq_one_letter_code
_entity_poly.pdbx_strand_id
1 'polypeptide(L)'
;MAEKLGELLIREGLIAADQLEEALRSQRIFGGSLGSHLLQLGYVDEDALGRALGRVYGVPVASRAELIAAPPEVVALLPPEFSRRHRALPFKLEGHRLHLALQNPADSLAVHEASFLTGFQIVPHVSPEAVLRDSIAYHRRGEPAAATPAARPPRREAPPATTRAEPAAPARPRPEHQTGPVRITNPVLTGDPPVGLATGPVAIPASAERARRHSPALAALGRALASARNRDELLGVLLEEMTHHASRALVLLVRQGQAVVWKGEGFGTVRRRPALPLDAPSVLDPVREERALSFGPVAMTPANRDFYTLLGGRPPAVALVLPIYVRRRPLVVLYGDETRADSRPPDFARLRAVSRLAAWALEALILRAKILRESGADEGDGEK
;
A
#
# COMPACT_ATOMS: atom_id res chain seq x y z
N MET A 1 25.16 1.14 -6.78
CA MET A 1 24.17 0.08 -7.12
C MET A 1 23.18 0.55 -8.16
N ALA A 2 22.53 1.70 -7.97
CA ALA A 2 21.66 2.30 -8.99
C ALA A 2 22.39 2.52 -10.33
N GLU A 3 23.64 3.01 -10.29
CA GLU A 3 24.49 3.19 -11.48
C GLU A 3 24.75 1.87 -12.22
N LYS A 4 25.24 0.84 -11.51
CA LYS A 4 25.51 -0.49 -12.09
C LYS A 4 24.27 -1.13 -12.73
N LEU A 5 23.09 -0.96 -12.11
CA LEU A 5 21.84 -1.47 -12.66
C LEU A 5 21.41 -0.67 -13.90
N GLY A 6 21.49 0.66 -13.86
CA GLY A 6 21.15 1.52 -14.98
C GLY A 6 22.03 1.29 -16.20
N GLU A 7 23.35 1.22 -16.00
CA GLU A 7 24.33 0.90 -17.05
C GLU A 7 24.06 -0.46 -17.68
N LEU A 8 23.74 -1.47 -16.86
CA LEU A 8 23.42 -2.81 -17.34
C LEU A 8 22.17 -2.80 -18.23
N LEU A 9 21.11 -2.12 -17.79
CA LEU A 9 19.85 -2.05 -18.53
C LEU A 9 20.00 -1.29 -19.87
N ILE A 10 20.82 -0.23 -19.90
CA ILE A 10 21.16 0.48 -21.15
C ILE A 10 21.95 -0.43 -22.09
N ARG A 11 22.99 -1.12 -21.56
CA ARG A 11 23.84 -2.01 -22.36
C ARG A 11 23.06 -3.17 -22.98
N GLU A 12 22.02 -3.64 -22.30
CA GLU A 12 21.12 -4.69 -22.78
C GLU A 12 20.00 -4.17 -23.69
N GLY A 13 19.93 -2.85 -23.93
CA GLY A 13 18.90 -2.24 -24.76
C GLY A 13 17.50 -2.29 -24.16
N LEU A 14 17.39 -2.51 -22.83
CA LEU A 14 16.13 -2.60 -22.13
C LEU A 14 15.54 -1.22 -21.81
N ILE A 15 16.40 -0.22 -21.63
CA ILE A 15 16.01 1.18 -21.42
C ILE A 15 16.96 2.11 -22.19
N ALA A 16 16.47 3.29 -22.56
CA ALA A 16 17.27 4.36 -23.11
C ALA A 16 17.88 5.26 -22.01
N ALA A 17 18.90 6.05 -22.37
CA ALA A 17 19.63 6.89 -21.39
C ALA A 17 18.75 7.99 -20.78
N ASP A 18 17.85 8.57 -21.56
CA ASP A 18 16.83 9.53 -21.14
C ASP A 18 15.82 8.91 -20.16
N GLN A 19 15.38 7.68 -20.40
CA GLN A 19 14.52 6.91 -19.51
C GLN A 19 15.20 6.62 -18.17
N LEU A 20 16.49 6.29 -18.19
CA LEU A 20 17.29 6.13 -16.98
C LEU A 20 17.39 7.45 -16.20
N GLU A 21 17.67 8.57 -16.87
CA GLU A 21 17.72 9.88 -16.23
C GLU A 21 16.38 10.30 -15.62
N GLU A 22 15.26 10.02 -16.30
CA GLU A 22 13.93 10.26 -15.78
C GLU A 22 13.64 9.40 -14.54
N ALA A 23 13.97 8.11 -14.58
CA ALA A 23 13.82 7.22 -13.43
C ALA A 23 14.73 7.62 -12.25
N LEU A 24 15.96 8.08 -12.51
CA LEU A 24 16.88 8.60 -11.48
C LEU A 24 16.39 9.92 -10.89
N ARG A 25 15.83 10.83 -11.70
CA ARG A 25 15.18 12.05 -11.22
C ARG A 25 13.99 11.70 -10.32
N SER A 26 13.15 10.76 -10.76
CA SER A 26 12.05 10.23 -9.96
C SER A 26 12.57 9.65 -8.63
N GLN A 27 13.60 8.81 -8.67
CA GLN A 27 14.20 8.22 -7.47
C GLN A 27 14.76 9.28 -6.51
N ARG A 28 15.47 10.30 -6.99
CA ARG A 28 16.01 11.38 -6.16
C ARG A 28 14.92 12.18 -5.46
N ILE A 29 13.78 12.36 -6.13
CA ILE A 29 12.65 13.14 -5.61
C ILE A 29 11.79 12.31 -4.65
N PHE A 30 11.58 11.02 -4.92
CA PHE A 30 10.60 10.17 -4.21
C PHE A 30 11.23 9.09 -3.32
N GLY A 31 12.55 8.94 -3.35
CA GLY A 31 13.25 7.85 -2.66
C GLY A 31 12.93 6.48 -3.26
N GLY A 32 13.27 5.41 -2.53
CA GLY A 32 13.07 4.03 -2.98
C GLY A 32 14.12 3.53 -3.97
N SER A 33 13.91 2.33 -4.52
CA SER A 33 14.84 1.71 -5.48
C SER A 33 14.61 2.19 -6.92
N LEU A 34 15.70 2.39 -7.66
CA LEU A 34 15.66 2.74 -9.09
C LEU A 34 14.78 1.79 -9.90
N GLY A 35 14.87 0.48 -9.62
CA GLY A 35 14.05 -0.53 -10.27
C GLY A 35 12.54 -0.33 -10.10
N SER A 36 12.09 0.08 -8.92
CA SER A 36 10.67 0.41 -8.71
C SER A 36 10.21 1.57 -9.59
N HIS A 37 11.04 2.60 -9.77
CA HIS A 37 10.70 3.72 -10.64
C HIS A 37 10.67 3.31 -12.12
N LEU A 38 11.62 2.49 -12.56
CA LEU A 38 11.65 1.98 -13.93
C LEU A 38 10.40 1.13 -14.25
N LEU A 39 9.93 0.32 -13.30
CA LEU A 39 8.66 -0.42 -13.43
C LEU A 39 7.44 0.50 -13.45
N GLN A 40 7.39 1.47 -12.54
CA GLN A 40 6.25 2.39 -12.42
C GLN A 40 6.09 3.30 -13.65
N LEU A 41 7.21 3.67 -14.27
CA LEU A 41 7.22 4.45 -15.51
C LEU A 41 6.97 3.59 -16.76
N GLY A 42 6.91 2.26 -16.61
CA GLY A 42 6.67 1.32 -17.71
C GLY A 42 7.84 1.20 -18.69
N TYR A 43 9.06 1.55 -18.26
CA TYR A 43 10.26 1.47 -19.11
C TYR A 43 10.86 0.07 -19.13
N VAL A 44 10.59 -0.74 -18.11
CA VAL A 44 11.07 -2.12 -18.01
C VAL A 44 10.00 -3.02 -17.43
N ASP A 45 9.92 -4.26 -17.89
CA ASP A 45 9.01 -5.26 -17.34
C ASP A 45 9.58 -5.90 -16.07
N GLU A 46 8.69 -6.47 -15.23
CA GLU A 46 9.05 -7.12 -13.96
C GLU A 46 10.12 -8.21 -14.15
N ASP A 47 9.95 -9.06 -15.17
CA ASP A 47 10.86 -10.16 -15.44
C ASP A 47 12.23 -9.68 -15.95
N ALA A 48 12.23 -8.65 -16.81
CA ALA A 48 13.46 -8.07 -17.34
C ALA A 48 14.28 -7.40 -16.22
N LEU A 49 13.61 -6.62 -15.38
CA LEU A 49 14.24 -6.01 -14.22
C LEU A 49 14.75 -7.05 -13.21
N GLY A 50 13.96 -8.09 -12.93
CA GLY A 50 14.35 -9.19 -12.06
C GLY A 50 15.64 -9.85 -12.55
N ARG A 51 15.72 -10.21 -13.83
CA ARG A 51 16.94 -10.79 -14.43
C ARG A 51 18.15 -9.87 -14.33
N ALA A 52 17.97 -8.57 -14.60
CA ALA A 52 19.06 -7.60 -14.48
C ALA A 52 19.57 -7.51 -13.04
N LEU A 53 18.68 -7.45 -12.06
CA LEU A 53 19.02 -7.49 -10.64
C LEU A 53 19.77 -8.78 -10.27
N GLY A 54 19.31 -9.94 -10.76
CA GLY A 54 19.97 -11.23 -10.52
C GLY A 54 21.43 -11.24 -10.98
N ARG A 55 21.69 -10.66 -12.16
CA ARG A 55 23.06 -10.51 -12.70
C ARG A 55 23.92 -9.56 -11.86
N VAL A 56 23.35 -8.43 -11.42
CA VAL A 56 24.08 -7.45 -10.59
C VAL A 56 24.47 -8.04 -9.24
N TYR A 57 23.59 -8.81 -8.61
CA TYR A 57 23.82 -9.39 -7.29
C TYR A 57 24.49 -10.78 -7.33
N GLY A 58 24.50 -11.45 -8.48
CA GLY A 58 25.03 -12.81 -8.62
C GLY A 58 24.16 -13.88 -7.94
N VAL A 59 22.85 -13.64 -7.82
CA VAL A 59 21.90 -14.54 -7.16
C VAL A 59 20.70 -14.85 -8.08
N PRO A 60 20.01 -16.00 -7.88
CA PRO A 60 18.79 -16.30 -8.63
C PRO A 60 17.68 -15.27 -8.38
N VAL A 61 16.73 -15.22 -9.32
CA VAL A 61 15.58 -14.30 -9.25
C VAL A 61 14.37 -15.06 -8.74
N ALA A 62 13.58 -14.44 -7.86
CA ALA A 62 12.26 -14.93 -7.48
C ALA A 62 11.18 -14.16 -8.24
N SER A 63 10.45 -14.88 -9.10
CA SER A 63 9.38 -14.34 -9.92
C SER A 63 8.10 -14.09 -9.11
N ARG A 64 7.24 -13.17 -9.57
CA ARG A 64 5.94 -12.90 -8.93
C ARG A 64 5.10 -14.17 -8.79
N ALA A 65 5.10 -15.03 -9.80
CA ALA A 65 4.36 -16.28 -9.81
C ALA A 65 4.82 -17.24 -8.70
N GLU A 66 6.13 -17.43 -8.55
CA GLU A 66 6.70 -18.26 -7.47
C GLU A 66 6.41 -17.67 -6.09
N LEU A 67 6.49 -16.35 -5.95
CA LEU A 67 6.18 -15.68 -4.68
C LEU A 67 4.70 -15.82 -4.31
N ILE A 68 3.77 -15.71 -5.26
CA ILE A 68 2.33 -15.87 -5.01
C ILE A 68 1.98 -17.33 -4.72
N ALA A 69 2.62 -18.28 -5.41
CA ALA A 69 2.42 -19.70 -5.22
C ALA A 69 3.09 -20.28 -3.96
N ALA A 70 3.76 -19.44 -3.16
CA ALA A 70 4.42 -19.86 -1.93
C ALA A 70 3.42 -20.55 -0.96
N PRO A 71 3.74 -21.75 -0.45
CA PRO A 71 2.88 -22.42 0.52
C PRO A 71 2.76 -21.61 1.83
N PRO A 72 1.55 -21.52 2.43
CA PRO A 72 1.37 -20.78 3.68
C PRO A 72 2.28 -21.24 4.82
N GLU A 73 2.55 -22.56 4.93
CA GLU A 73 3.48 -23.06 5.94
C GLU A 73 4.92 -22.55 5.76
N VAL A 74 5.35 -22.29 4.52
CA VAL A 74 6.69 -21.75 4.22
C VAL A 74 6.73 -20.25 4.50
N VAL A 75 5.66 -19.53 4.15
CA VAL A 75 5.53 -18.09 4.43
C VAL A 75 5.59 -17.84 5.95
N ALA A 76 4.92 -18.69 6.73
CA ALA A 76 4.84 -18.61 8.19
C ALA A 76 6.15 -18.93 8.92
N LEU A 77 7.19 -19.44 8.24
CA LEU A 77 8.50 -19.69 8.85
C LEU A 77 9.18 -18.41 9.34
N LEU A 78 8.89 -17.27 8.70
CA LEU A 78 9.40 -15.97 9.12
C LEU A 78 8.25 -15.10 9.63
N PRO A 79 8.42 -14.45 10.80
CA PRO A 79 7.39 -13.55 11.33
C PRO A 79 7.06 -12.41 10.35
N PRO A 80 5.80 -11.94 10.30
CA PRO A 80 5.41 -10.81 9.45
C PRO A 80 6.26 -9.56 9.69
N GLU A 81 6.71 -9.33 10.92
CA GLU A 81 7.60 -8.24 11.32
C GLU A 81 8.95 -8.32 10.59
N PHE A 82 9.52 -9.53 10.52
CA PHE A 82 10.77 -9.79 9.81
C PHE A 82 10.60 -9.48 8.32
N SER A 83 9.55 -10.03 7.71
CA SER A 83 9.23 -9.84 6.29
C SER A 83 9.02 -8.36 5.93
N ARG A 84 8.42 -7.55 6.83
CA ARG A 84 8.29 -6.09 6.65
C ARG A 84 9.62 -5.36 6.80
N ARG A 85 10.37 -5.67 7.86
CA ARG A 85 11.62 -4.96 8.21
C ARG A 85 12.70 -5.18 7.16
N HIS A 86 12.92 -6.43 6.79
CA HIS A 86 13.97 -6.82 5.85
C HIS A 86 13.49 -6.86 4.40
N ARG A 87 12.18 -6.62 4.17
CA ARG A 87 11.55 -6.74 2.85
C ARG A 87 11.93 -8.07 2.22
N ALA A 88 11.51 -9.13 2.91
CA ALA A 88 11.89 -10.50 2.64
C ALA A 88 10.65 -11.38 2.62
N LEU A 89 10.63 -12.42 1.78
CA LEU A 89 9.52 -13.38 1.73
C LEU A 89 10.08 -14.80 1.50
N PRO A 90 9.94 -15.73 2.46
CA PRO A 90 10.24 -17.12 2.21
C PRO A 90 9.17 -17.70 1.28
N PHE A 91 9.59 -18.39 0.23
CA PHE A 91 8.67 -18.86 -0.81
C PHE A 91 8.83 -20.33 -1.17
N LYS A 92 9.96 -20.95 -0.83
CA LYS A 92 10.22 -22.36 -1.14
C LYS A 92 11.15 -22.99 -0.11
N LEU A 93 10.83 -24.20 0.32
CA LEU A 93 11.66 -25.00 1.23
C LEU A 93 12.07 -26.29 0.51
N GLU A 94 13.38 -26.53 0.41
CA GLU A 94 13.95 -27.75 -0.18
C GLU A 94 14.88 -28.42 0.83
N GLY A 95 14.37 -29.45 1.52
CA GLY A 95 15.11 -30.15 2.56
C GLY A 95 15.48 -29.21 3.71
N HIS A 96 16.78 -28.88 3.83
CA HIS A 96 17.29 -27.94 4.84
C HIS A 96 17.59 -26.54 4.28
N ARG A 97 17.19 -26.26 3.04
CA ARG A 97 17.45 -25.00 2.34
C ARG A 97 16.17 -24.19 2.20
N LEU A 98 16.15 -22.99 2.78
CA LEU A 98 15.04 -22.06 2.68
C LEU A 98 15.36 -21.00 1.63
N HIS A 99 14.59 -21.00 0.53
CA HIS A 99 14.71 -20.00 -0.51
C HIS A 99 13.98 -18.73 -0.06
N LEU A 100 14.75 -17.66 0.06
CA LEU A 100 14.30 -16.38 0.60
C LEU A 100 14.43 -15.31 -0.47
N ALA A 101 13.30 -14.72 -0.88
CA ALA A 101 13.31 -13.57 -1.76
C ALA A 101 13.59 -12.30 -0.94
N LEU A 102 14.55 -11.50 -1.40
CA LEU A 102 15.03 -10.29 -0.75
C LEU A 102 15.04 -9.14 -1.75
N GLN A 103 14.72 -7.94 -1.27
CA GLN A 103 14.97 -6.73 -2.06
C GLN A 103 16.48 -6.51 -2.26
N ASN A 104 17.26 -6.70 -1.19
CA ASN A 104 18.71 -6.52 -1.22
C ASN A 104 19.42 -7.79 -0.71
N PRO A 105 19.81 -8.71 -1.60
CA PRO A 105 20.55 -9.91 -1.25
C PRO A 105 21.92 -9.67 -0.62
N ALA A 106 22.49 -8.48 -0.78
CA ALA A 106 23.77 -8.10 -0.18
C ALA A 106 23.64 -7.71 1.30
N ASP A 107 22.41 -7.61 1.84
CA ASP A 107 22.20 -7.44 3.27
C ASP A 107 22.48 -8.76 4.00
N SER A 108 23.74 -8.94 4.40
CA SER A 108 24.15 -10.12 5.14
C SER A 108 23.41 -10.25 6.47
N LEU A 109 23.01 -9.15 7.12
CA LEU A 109 22.30 -9.21 8.40
C LEU A 109 20.94 -9.88 8.23
N ALA A 110 20.18 -9.51 7.21
CA ALA A 110 18.90 -10.13 6.89
C ALA A 110 19.03 -11.65 6.66
N VAL A 111 20.07 -12.07 5.93
CA VAL A 111 20.33 -13.49 5.65
C VAL A 111 20.68 -14.25 6.93
N HIS A 112 21.56 -13.71 7.78
CA HIS A 112 21.95 -14.36 9.03
C HIS A 112 20.80 -14.42 10.04
N GLU A 113 20.01 -13.35 10.17
CA GLU A 113 18.86 -13.29 11.07
C GLU A 113 17.75 -14.26 10.62
N ALA A 114 17.47 -14.36 9.31
CA ALA A 114 16.57 -15.37 8.77
C ALA A 114 17.06 -16.80 9.06
N SER A 115 18.37 -17.06 8.89
CA SER A 115 18.94 -18.37 9.20
C SER A 115 18.82 -18.70 10.70
N PHE A 116 19.07 -17.72 11.56
CA PHE A 116 18.97 -17.87 13.01
C PHE A 116 17.53 -18.14 13.47
N LEU A 117 16.55 -17.38 12.96
CA LEU A 117 15.15 -17.53 13.34
C LEU A 117 14.55 -18.86 12.88
N THR A 118 14.92 -19.30 11.69
CA THR A 118 14.29 -20.47 11.05
C THR A 118 15.07 -21.77 11.26
N GLY A 119 16.36 -21.67 11.58
CA GLY A 119 17.28 -22.81 11.67
C GLY A 119 17.65 -23.42 10.32
N PHE A 120 17.25 -22.84 9.18
CA PHE A 120 17.55 -23.34 7.83
C PHE A 120 18.75 -22.63 7.19
N GLN A 121 19.34 -23.29 6.19
CA GLN A 121 20.31 -22.66 5.29
C GLN A 121 19.58 -21.74 4.30
N ILE A 122 19.85 -20.44 4.36
CA ILE A 122 19.17 -19.47 3.50
C ILE A 122 19.79 -19.47 2.10
N VAL A 123 18.96 -19.62 1.08
CA VAL A 123 19.32 -19.44 -0.34
C VAL A 123 18.72 -18.11 -0.82
N PRO A 124 19.52 -17.02 -0.88
CA PRO A 124 19.00 -15.72 -1.22
C PRO A 124 18.61 -15.65 -2.70
N HIS A 125 17.42 -15.11 -2.96
CA HIS A 125 16.93 -14.76 -4.29
C HIS A 125 16.64 -13.26 -4.32
N VAL A 126 16.86 -12.60 -5.45
CA VAL A 126 16.49 -11.21 -5.62
C VAL A 126 15.11 -11.09 -6.24
N SER A 127 14.34 -10.10 -5.81
CA SER A 127 13.09 -9.73 -6.46
C SER A 127 12.93 -8.20 -6.47
N PRO A 128 12.33 -7.60 -7.52
CA PRO A 128 12.02 -6.18 -7.50
C PRO A 128 11.20 -5.78 -6.27
N GLU A 129 11.51 -4.64 -5.68
CA GLU A 129 10.86 -4.15 -4.44
C GLU A 129 9.33 -4.08 -4.56
N ALA A 130 8.83 -3.64 -5.72
CA ALA A 130 7.39 -3.54 -5.97
C ALA A 130 6.73 -4.92 -5.96
N VAL A 131 7.32 -5.90 -6.67
CA VAL A 131 6.84 -7.28 -6.74
C VAL A 131 6.84 -7.90 -5.34
N LEU A 132 7.95 -7.81 -4.63
CA LEU A 132 8.12 -8.41 -3.32
C LEU A 132 7.14 -7.83 -2.29
N ARG A 133 6.97 -6.50 -2.28
CA ARG A 133 5.99 -5.81 -1.43
C ARG A 133 4.56 -6.29 -1.72
N ASP A 134 4.20 -6.40 -2.99
CA ASP A 134 2.85 -6.80 -3.39
C ASP A 134 2.58 -8.27 -3.03
N SER A 135 3.58 -9.16 -3.19
CA SER A 135 3.49 -10.57 -2.80
C SER A 135 3.40 -10.77 -1.28
N ILE A 136 4.15 -10.00 -0.48
CA ILE A 136 4.00 -10.01 0.99
C ILE A 136 2.58 -9.57 1.39
N ALA A 137 2.05 -8.55 0.72
CA ALA A 137 0.69 -8.08 0.96
C ALA A 137 -0.39 -9.07 0.49
N TYR A 138 -0.10 -9.90 -0.51
CA TYR A 138 -0.98 -10.97 -0.98
C TYR A 138 -1.16 -12.05 0.09
N HIS A 139 -0.06 -12.61 0.62
CA HIS A 139 -0.12 -13.68 1.62
C HIS A 139 -0.80 -13.27 2.92
N ARG A 140 -0.57 -12.04 3.38
CA ARG A 140 -1.29 -11.50 4.56
C ARG A 140 -2.80 -11.41 4.40
N ARG A 141 -3.32 -11.34 3.18
CA ARG A 141 -4.78 -11.28 2.91
C ARG A 141 -5.43 -12.66 2.90
N GLY A 142 -4.65 -13.72 2.72
CA GLY A 142 -5.10 -15.11 2.71
C GLY A 142 -5.04 -15.81 4.07
N GLU A 143 -4.49 -15.19 5.11
CA GLU A 143 -4.44 -15.76 6.46
C GLU A 143 -5.79 -15.61 7.19
N PRO A 144 -6.46 -16.70 7.61
CA PRO A 144 -7.40 -16.60 8.72
C PRO A 144 -6.60 -16.17 9.95
N ALA A 145 -7.09 -15.16 10.67
CA ALA A 145 -6.47 -14.67 11.89
C ALA A 145 -6.38 -15.80 12.94
N ALA A 146 -5.25 -16.49 12.97
CA ALA A 146 -4.93 -17.51 13.95
C ALA A 146 -3.74 -17.04 14.77
N ALA A 147 -3.95 -17.04 16.08
CA ALA A 147 -3.05 -16.70 17.15
C ALA A 147 -1.60 -17.12 16.89
N THR A 148 -0.65 -16.28 17.30
CA THR A 148 0.72 -16.66 17.62
C THR A 148 0.73 -17.92 18.48
N PRO A 149 1.45 -18.98 18.09
CA PRO A 149 2.17 -19.80 19.04
C PRO A 149 3.66 -19.55 18.81
N ALA A 150 4.37 -19.21 19.87
CA ALA A 150 5.82 -19.32 19.89
C ALA A 150 6.20 -20.80 19.67
N ALA A 151 6.36 -21.20 18.41
CA ALA A 151 6.83 -22.53 18.04
C ALA A 151 8.35 -22.54 18.12
N ARG A 152 8.84 -22.98 19.29
CA ARG A 152 10.21 -23.42 19.52
C ARG A 152 10.52 -24.59 18.56
N PRO A 153 11.67 -24.61 17.86
CA PRO A 153 11.96 -25.68 16.91
C PRO A 153 12.09 -27.04 17.61
N PRO A 154 11.69 -28.15 16.96
CA PRO A 154 11.76 -29.48 17.53
C PRO A 154 13.22 -29.91 17.73
N ARG A 155 13.57 -30.32 18.95
CA ARG A 155 14.82 -31.04 19.22
C ARG A 155 14.70 -32.44 18.63
N ARG A 156 15.72 -32.85 17.87
CA ARG A 156 15.95 -34.22 17.39
C ARG A 156 15.83 -35.22 18.53
N GLU A 157 14.90 -36.17 18.42
CA GLU A 157 14.92 -37.42 19.19
C GLU A 157 15.79 -38.46 18.48
N ALA A 158 16.51 -39.26 19.28
CA ALA A 158 17.02 -40.57 18.91
C ALA A 158 16.43 -41.61 19.90
N PRO A 159 16.07 -42.84 19.47
CA PRO A 159 15.27 -43.82 20.22
C PRO A 159 16.15 -44.94 20.86
N PRO A 160 15.61 -46.05 21.40
CA PRO A 160 14.33 -46.29 22.10
C PRO A 160 14.51 -46.98 23.48
N ALA A 161 13.46 -47.03 24.30
CA ALA A 161 13.30 -48.09 25.31
C ALA A 161 11.83 -48.50 25.45
N THR A 162 11.64 -49.82 25.36
CA THR A 162 10.43 -50.62 25.46
C THR A 162 9.69 -50.50 26.79
N THR A 163 8.36 -50.69 26.80
CA THR A 163 7.66 -51.80 27.50
C THR A 163 6.12 -51.67 27.44
N ARG A 164 5.51 -52.64 26.75
CA ARG A 164 4.36 -53.52 27.07
C ARG A 164 3.00 -52.97 27.59
N ALA A 165 1.97 -53.55 26.97
CA ALA A 165 0.50 -53.58 27.23
C ALA A 165 0.11 -53.95 28.67
N GLU A 166 -1.14 -53.77 29.16
CA GLU A 166 -2.41 -54.44 28.75
C GLU A 166 -3.61 -53.91 29.63
N PRO A 167 -4.84 -54.48 29.66
CA PRO A 167 -6.06 -54.06 28.93
C PRO A 167 -7.27 -53.60 29.81
N ALA A 168 -8.36 -53.14 29.17
CA ALA A 168 -9.72 -53.19 29.76
C ALA A 168 -10.82 -53.26 28.69
N ALA A 169 -11.78 -54.17 28.88
CA ALA A 169 -12.95 -54.48 28.04
C ALA A 169 -14.22 -53.71 28.51
N PRO A 170 -15.46 -54.08 28.10
CA PRO A 170 -16.15 -53.65 26.87
C PRO A 170 -17.46 -52.87 27.15
N ALA A 171 -18.03 -52.21 26.12
CA ALA A 171 -19.40 -51.68 26.18
C ALA A 171 -20.15 -51.86 24.84
N ARG A 172 -21.47 -51.99 24.97
CA ARG A 172 -22.48 -52.58 24.07
C ARG A 172 -22.90 -51.72 22.84
N PRO A 173 -23.66 -52.29 21.87
CA PRO A 173 -23.84 -51.71 20.53
C PRO A 173 -25.20 -51.01 20.28
N ARG A 174 -25.25 -50.20 19.22
CA ARG A 174 -26.36 -49.89 18.26
C ARG A 174 -26.05 -48.60 17.46
N PRO A 175 -26.67 -48.32 16.30
CA PRO A 175 -27.08 -49.19 15.20
C PRO A 175 -26.52 -48.72 13.83
N GLU A 176 -26.58 -49.62 12.86
CA GLU A 176 -26.18 -49.46 11.45
C GLU A 176 -27.08 -48.50 10.69
N HIS A 177 -26.51 -47.62 9.85
CA HIS A 177 -27.17 -47.06 8.66
C HIS A 177 -26.14 -46.95 7.52
N GLN A 178 -26.59 -47.39 6.35
CA GLN A 178 -25.84 -47.70 5.14
C GLN A 178 -25.27 -46.44 4.47
N THR A 179 -24.00 -46.47 4.08
CA THR A 179 -23.39 -45.53 3.13
C THR A 179 -23.39 -46.15 1.74
N GLY A 180 -24.38 -45.78 0.93
CA GLY A 180 -24.30 -45.92 -0.52
C GLY A 180 -23.58 -44.70 -1.13
N PRO A 181 -22.90 -44.84 -2.28
CA PRO A 181 -22.19 -43.73 -2.90
C PRO A 181 -23.17 -42.80 -3.63
N VAL A 182 -23.16 -41.51 -3.28
CA VAL A 182 -23.86 -40.48 -4.06
C VAL A 182 -22.93 -39.96 -5.15
N ARG A 183 -23.30 -40.24 -6.40
CA ARG A 183 -22.72 -39.66 -7.63
C ARG A 183 -23.16 -38.19 -7.74
N ILE A 184 -22.21 -37.27 -7.92
CA ILE A 184 -22.49 -35.94 -8.46
C ILE A 184 -21.90 -35.89 -9.88
N THR A 185 -22.78 -35.80 -10.87
CA THR A 185 -22.44 -35.62 -12.28
C THR A 185 -22.33 -34.13 -12.60
N ASN A 186 -21.19 -33.68 -13.12
CA ASN A 186 -21.09 -32.39 -13.81
C ASN A 186 -21.62 -32.55 -15.25
N PRO A 187 -22.48 -31.65 -15.74
CA PRO A 187 -22.79 -31.63 -17.16
C PRO A 187 -21.62 -31.06 -17.96
N VAL A 188 -21.20 -31.82 -18.96
CA VAL A 188 -20.32 -31.40 -20.05
C VAL A 188 -21.11 -30.48 -20.98
N LEU A 189 -20.58 -29.29 -21.25
CA LEU A 189 -20.96 -28.49 -22.42
C LEU A 189 -19.85 -28.63 -23.47
N THR A 190 -20.09 -29.49 -24.44
CA THR A 190 -19.44 -29.51 -25.74
C THR A 190 -19.93 -28.33 -26.57
N GLY A 191 -19.00 -27.49 -27.00
CA GLY A 191 -19.22 -26.47 -28.04
C GLY A 191 -17.86 -25.96 -28.50
N ASP A 192 -17.56 -26.13 -29.79
CA ASP A 192 -16.32 -25.70 -30.44
C ASP A 192 -16.02 -24.20 -30.25
N PRO A 193 -14.74 -23.78 -30.29
CA PRO A 193 -14.36 -22.41 -30.02
C PRO A 193 -14.61 -21.51 -31.24
N PRO A 194 -15.21 -20.32 -31.10
CA PRO A 194 -15.06 -19.31 -32.12
C PRO A 194 -13.71 -18.62 -31.94
N VAL A 195 -12.81 -18.93 -32.88
CA VAL A 195 -11.73 -18.06 -33.31
C VAL A 195 -12.36 -16.75 -33.82
N GLY A 196 -11.91 -15.61 -33.30
CA GLY A 196 -12.37 -14.31 -33.75
C GLY A 196 -11.82 -13.16 -32.90
N LEU A 197 -10.54 -12.81 -33.10
CA LEU A 197 -9.98 -11.53 -32.69
C LEU A 197 -10.69 -10.40 -33.46
N ALA A 198 -11.75 -9.84 -32.89
CA ALA A 198 -12.32 -8.58 -33.34
C ALA A 198 -11.60 -7.42 -32.65
N THR A 199 -10.57 -6.89 -33.32
CA THR A 199 -10.05 -5.55 -33.06
C THR A 199 -11.07 -4.53 -33.56
N GLY A 200 -11.84 -3.95 -32.65
CA GLY A 200 -12.73 -2.82 -32.93
C GLY A 200 -12.99 -2.02 -31.64
N PRO A 201 -13.13 -0.69 -31.72
CA PRO A 201 -13.36 0.13 -30.54
C PRO A 201 -14.69 -0.26 -29.90
N VAL A 202 -14.64 -0.80 -28.69
CA VAL A 202 -15.83 -1.10 -27.88
C VAL A 202 -16.51 0.24 -27.56
N ALA A 203 -17.73 0.42 -28.06
CA ALA A 203 -18.57 1.57 -27.75
C ALA A 203 -18.93 1.56 -26.26
N ILE A 204 -18.63 2.66 -25.56
CA ILE A 204 -18.93 2.85 -24.15
C ILE A 204 -20.41 3.28 -24.03
N PRO A 205 -21.26 2.60 -23.23
CA PRO A 205 -22.64 3.03 -23.02
C PRO A 205 -22.70 4.37 -22.24
N ALA A 206 -23.75 5.16 -22.54
CA ALA A 206 -24.01 6.57 -22.16
C ALA A 206 -23.97 6.95 -20.65
N SER A 207 -23.57 6.04 -19.77
CA SER A 207 -23.31 6.24 -18.34
C SER A 207 -21.93 6.86 -18.08
N ALA A 208 -20.99 6.75 -19.02
CA ALA A 208 -19.69 7.45 -19.00
C ALA A 208 -19.82 8.98 -19.19
N GLU A 209 -21.01 9.46 -19.51
CA GLU A 209 -21.31 10.83 -19.93
C GLU A 209 -21.71 11.77 -18.77
N ARG A 210 -22.32 11.30 -17.68
CA ARG A 210 -23.10 12.21 -16.80
C ARG A 210 -22.34 12.93 -15.67
N ALA A 211 -21.09 12.59 -15.40
CA ALA A 211 -20.32 13.31 -14.37
C ALA A 211 -18.81 13.11 -14.52
N ARG A 212 -18.26 13.49 -15.69
CA ARG A 212 -16.98 14.19 -15.68
C ARG A 212 -17.20 15.46 -14.84
N ARG A 213 -17.10 15.38 -13.51
CA ARG A 213 -17.04 16.58 -12.66
C ARG A 213 -15.81 17.32 -13.21
N HIS A 214 -16.02 18.42 -13.92
CA HIS A 214 -14.96 19.13 -14.63
C HIS A 214 -13.99 19.69 -13.59
N SER A 215 -13.03 18.88 -13.17
CA SER A 215 -11.94 19.32 -12.33
C SER A 215 -11.15 20.35 -13.14
N PRO A 216 -10.94 21.57 -12.63
CA PRO A 216 -10.31 22.64 -13.39
C PRO A 216 -8.91 22.20 -13.86
N ALA A 217 -8.39 22.78 -14.94
CA ALA A 217 -7.01 22.50 -15.35
C ALA A 217 -6.06 22.76 -14.17
N LEU A 218 -4.99 21.96 -14.03
CA LEU A 218 -4.04 22.10 -12.91
C LEU A 218 -3.48 23.53 -12.81
N ALA A 219 -3.31 24.21 -13.94
CA ALA A 219 -2.92 25.62 -13.99
C ALA A 219 -3.94 26.57 -13.34
N ALA A 220 -5.24 26.31 -13.49
CA ALA A 220 -6.29 27.10 -12.85
C ALA A 220 -6.33 26.86 -11.33
N LEU A 221 -6.16 25.61 -10.88
CA LEU A 221 -5.99 25.32 -9.45
C LEU A 221 -4.76 26.02 -8.87
N GLY A 222 -3.63 25.96 -9.59
CA GLY A 222 -2.40 26.65 -9.18
C GLY A 222 -2.60 28.16 -9.00
N ARG A 223 -3.33 28.81 -9.93
CA ARG A 223 -3.70 30.23 -9.79
C ARG A 223 -4.58 30.49 -8.57
N ALA A 224 -5.60 29.67 -8.34
CA ALA A 224 -6.51 29.81 -7.20
C ALA A 224 -5.76 29.66 -5.86
N LEU A 225 -4.85 28.68 -5.76
CA LEU A 225 -4.01 28.50 -4.58
C LEU A 225 -3.03 29.66 -4.38
N ALA A 226 -2.45 30.20 -5.46
CA ALA A 226 -1.53 31.33 -5.39
C ALA A 226 -2.23 32.65 -5.03
N SER A 227 -3.50 32.82 -5.41
CA SER A 227 -4.29 34.02 -5.08
C SER A 227 -4.87 34.00 -3.67
N ALA A 228 -4.85 32.85 -2.98
CA ALA A 228 -5.44 32.72 -1.65
C ALA A 228 -4.75 33.67 -0.66
N ARG A 229 -5.53 34.52 0.01
CA ARG A 229 -5.02 35.58 0.90
C ARG A 229 -4.77 35.09 2.32
N ASN A 230 -5.50 34.06 2.73
CA ASN A 230 -5.41 33.49 4.06
C ASN A 230 -5.56 31.96 4.00
N ARG A 231 -5.32 31.32 5.15
CA ARG A 231 -5.38 29.86 5.27
C ARG A 231 -6.76 29.30 4.92
N ASP A 232 -7.84 29.97 5.33
CA ASP A 232 -9.18 29.43 5.16
C ASP A 232 -9.65 29.43 3.70
N GLU A 233 -9.30 30.47 2.93
CA GLU A 233 -9.49 30.53 1.48
C GLU A 233 -8.73 29.40 0.76
N LEU A 234 -7.46 29.21 1.12
CA LEU A 234 -6.63 28.13 0.58
C LEU A 234 -7.23 26.74 0.88
N LEU A 235 -7.65 26.50 2.13
CA LEU A 235 -8.26 25.22 2.52
C LEU A 235 -9.60 24.99 1.83
N GLY A 236 -10.38 26.05 1.56
CA GLY A 236 -11.61 25.98 0.78
C GLY A 236 -11.36 25.48 -0.65
N VAL A 237 -10.37 26.04 -1.34
CA VAL A 237 -9.97 25.61 -2.68
C VAL A 237 -9.54 24.13 -2.70
N LEU A 238 -8.78 23.70 -1.69
CA LEU A 238 -8.36 22.30 -1.58
C LEU A 238 -9.53 21.35 -1.30
N LEU A 239 -10.48 21.76 -0.46
CA LEU A 239 -11.69 20.97 -0.20
C LEU A 239 -12.51 20.80 -1.48
N GLU A 240 -12.70 21.88 -2.24
CA GLU A 240 -13.39 21.84 -3.53
C GLU A 240 -12.71 20.89 -4.52
N GLU A 241 -11.38 20.98 -4.67
CA GLU A 241 -10.63 20.06 -5.53
C GLU A 241 -10.84 18.60 -5.14
N MET A 242 -10.88 18.31 -3.83
CA MET A 242 -11.13 16.94 -3.34
C MET A 242 -12.53 16.41 -3.68
N THR A 243 -13.54 17.27 -3.81
CA THR A 243 -14.90 16.85 -4.19
C THR A 243 -15.01 16.40 -5.67
N HIS A 244 -13.98 16.65 -6.48
CA HIS A 244 -13.88 16.09 -7.82
C HIS A 244 -13.38 14.64 -7.82
N HIS A 245 -12.70 14.23 -6.75
CA HIS A 245 -12.07 12.90 -6.63
C HIS A 245 -12.78 11.96 -5.66
N ALA A 246 -13.69 12.48 -4.83
CA ALA A 246 -14.41 11.71 -3.83
C ALA A 246 -15.85 12.20 -3.63
N SER A 247 -16.75 11.27 -3.32
CA SER A 247 -18.15 11.59 -2.97
C SER A 247 -18.25 12.32 -1.63
N ARG A 248 -17.37 12.00 -0.69
CA ARG A 248 -17.23 12.74 0.58
C ARG A 248 -15.79 13.18 0.75
N ALA A 249 -15.58 14.43 1.14
CA ALA A 249 -14.26 15.03 1.28
C ALA A 249 -14.11 15.79 2.60
N LEU A 250 -12.96 15.69 3.25
CA LEU A 250 -12.61 16.39 4.48
C LEU A 250 -11.25 17.07 4.32
N VAL A 251 -11.13 18.22 4.96
CA VAL A 251 -9.83 18.82 5.27
C VAL A 251 -9.61 18.70 6.77
N LEU A 252 -8.50 18.07 7.15
CA LEU A 252 -8.07 17.94 8.53
C LEU A 252 -6.83 18.79 8.78
N LEU A 253 -6.78 19.43 9.95
CA LEU A 253 -5.63 20.20 10.40
C LEU A 253 -4.87 19.41 11.44
N VAL A 254 -3.57 19.27 11.24
CA VAL A 254 -2.71 18.56 12.17
C VAL A 254 -2.25 19.51 13.28
N ARG A 255 -2.57 19.17 14.53
CA ARG A 255 -2.14 19.90 15.72
C ARG A 255 -1.91 18.93 16.86
N GLN A 256 -0.76 19.06 17.55
CA GLN A 256 -0.45 18.30 18.78
C GLN A 256 -0.65 16.77 18.64
N GLY A 257 -0.21 16.20 17.50
CA GLY A 257 -0.35 14.76 17.24
C GLY A 257 -1.77 14.29 16.88
N GLN A 258 -2.72 15.20 16.70
CA GLN A 258 -4.09 14.91 16.27
C GLN A 258 -4.36 15.58 14.92
N ALA A 259 -5.19 14.95 14.09
CA ALA A 259 -5.76 15.54 12.89
C ALA A 259 -7.22 15.89 13.15
N VAL A 260 -7.52 17.17 13.25
CA VAL A 260 -8.86 17.67 13.60
C VAL A 260 -9.58 18.10 12.32
N VAL A 261 -10.82 17.66 12.12
CA VAL A 261 -11.62 18.09 10.96
C VAL A 261 -11.87 19.60 11.03
N TRP A 262 -11.46 20.30 9.97
CA TRP A 262 -11.75 21.71 9.75
C TRP A 262 -13.10 21.88 9.08
N LYS A 263 -13.30 21.22 7.93
CA LYS A 263 -14.55 21.23 7.16
C LYS A 263 -14.65 19.96 6.32
N GLY A 264 -15.87 19.58 5.96
CA GLY A 264 -16.14 18.52 5.01
C GLY A 264 -17.34 18.78 4.14
N GLU A 265 -17.39 18.07 3.02
CA GLU A 265 -18.49 18.02 2.04
C GLU A 265 -18.95 16.57 1.89
N GLY A 266 -20.26 16.36 1.68
CA GLY A 266 -20.84 15.02 1.54
C GLY A 266 -21.08 14.27 2.86
N PHE A 267 -20.90 14.94 4.01
CA PHE A 267 -21.26 14.41 5.33
C PHE A 267 -22.54 15.10 5.86
N GLY A 268 -23.27 14.43 6.76
CA GLY A 268 -24.47 15.01 7.38
C GLY A 268 -24.14 16.09 8.42
N THR A 269 -25.13 16.51 9.23
CA THR A 269 -24.91 17.52 10.28
C THR A 269 -23.99 16.99 11.38
N VAL A 270 -22.75 17.46 11.38
CA VAL A 270 -21.70 17.08 12.34
C VAL A 270 -21.81 17.99 13.59
N ARG A 271 -22.16 17.43 14.76
CA ARG A 271 -22.40 18.19 16.01
C ARG A 271 -21.14 18.55 16.82
N ARG A 272 -20.04 17.83 16.61
CA ARG A 272 -18.72 18.04 17.26
C ARG A 272 -17.66 17.98 16.19
N ARG A 273 -16.48 18.60 16.35
CA ARG A 273 -15.37 18.45 15.38
C ARG A 273 -14.65 17.12 15.60
N PRO A 274 -14.90 16.06 14.82
CA PRO A 274 -14.17 14.81 14.96
C PRO A 274 -12.67 15.02 14.72
N ALA A 275 -11.88 14.22 15.40
CA ALA A 275 -10.43 14.20 15.29
C ALA A 275 -9.93 12.76 15.24
N LEU A 276 -8.76 12.57 14.62
CA LEU A 276 -8.08 11.29 14.55
C LEU A 276 -6.67 11.40 15.14
N PRO A 277 -6.24 10.42 15.95
CA PRO A 277 -4.87 10.36 16.43
C PRO A 277 -3.90 10.03 15.30
N LEU A 278 -2.71 10.63 15.35
CA LEU A 278 -1.59 10.31 14.47
C LEU A 278 -0.57 9.34 15.11
N ASP A 279 -0.66 9.16 16.43
CA ASP A 279 0.18 8.27 17.23
C ASP A 279 -0.43 6.87 17.39
N ALA A 280 -1.74 6.73 17.22
CA ALA A 280 -2.46 5.45 17.28
C ALA A 280 -2.92 4.96 15.90
N PRO A 281 -3.14 3.64 15.70
CA PRO A 281 -3.62 3.08 14.44
C PRO A 281 -4.94 3.68 13.95
N SER A 282 -4.91 4.29 12.76
CA SER A 282 -6.10 4.90 12.15
C SER A 282 -6.00 4.94 10.63
N VAL A 283 -7.03 5.46 9.98
CA VAL A 283 -7.01 5.72 8.53
C VAL A 283 -5.90 6.71 8.14
N LEU A 284 -5.33 7.42 9.11
CA LEU A 284 -4.19 8.33 8.94
C LEU A 284 -2.83 7.68 9.18
N ASP A 285 -2.76 6.35 9.30
CA ASP A 285 -1.48 5.61 9.30
C ASP A 285 -0.50 6.06 8.18
N PRO A 286 -0.96 6.39 6.95
CA PRO A 286 -0.08 6.97 5.93
C PRO A 286 0.65 8.25 6.36
N VAL A 287 0.03 9.09 7.19
CA VAL A 287 0.65 10.32 7.73
C VAL A 287 1.78 9.97 8.70
N ARG A 288 1.54 8.97 9.57
CA ARG A 288 2.52 8.44 10.54
C ARG A 288 3.71 7.78 9.83
N GLU A 289 3.45 7.15 8.70
CA GLU A 289 4.45 6.47 7.87
C GLU A 289 5.14 7.40 6.86
N GLU A 290 4.95 8.72 6.96
CA GLU A 290 5.51 9.74 6.05
C GLU A 290 5.19 9.49 4.55
N ARG A 291 4.04 8.88 4.25
CA ARG A 291 3.63 8.62 2.87
C ARG A 291 3.09 9.88 2.21
N ALA A 292 3.47 10.10 0.95
CA ALA A 292 3.02 11.26 0.18
C ALA A 292 1.53 11.21 -0.21
N LEU A 293 0.97 10.01 -0.40
CA LEU A 293 -0.40 9.76 -0.83
C LEU A 293 -0.75 8.31 -0.53
N SER A 294 -1.98 8.04 -0.12
CA SER A 294 -2.49 6.69 0.08
C SER A 294 -3.92 6.59 -0.43
N PHE A 295 -4.23 5.49 -1.10
CA PHE A 295 -5.59 5.11 -1.49
C PHE A 295 -5.74 3.62 -1.25
N GLY A 296 -6.74 3.22 -0.49
CA GLY A 296 -6.89 1.81 -0.14
C GLY A 296 -7.95 1.54 0.91
N PRO A 297 -8.07 0.26 1.32
CA PRO A 297 -9.12 -0.17 2.23
C PRO A 297 -8.98 0.48 3.60
N VAL A 298 -10.11 0.81 4.21
CA VAL A 298 -10.13 1.38 5.56
C VAL A 298 -10.18 0.28 6.61
N ALA A 299 -9.13 0.18 7.42
CA ALA A 299 -9.08 -0.75 8.54
C ALA A 299 -10.09 -0.37 9.64
N MET A 300 -10.77 -1.37 10.23
CA MET A 300 -11.75 -1.14 11.30
C MET A 300 -11.11 -1.03 12.68
N THR A 301 -10.29 0.00 12.87
CA THR A 301 -9.73 0.34 14.18
C THR A 301 -10.77 1.03 15.07
N PRO A 302 -10.60 1.02 16.41
CA PRO A 302 -11.49 1.77 17.31
C PRO A 302 -11.57 3.26 16.96
N ALA A 303 -10.41 3.89 16.68
CA ALA A 303 -10.35 5.30 16.29
C ALA A 303 -11.14 5.59 14.99
N ASN A 304 -11.03 4.72 13.98
CA ASN A 304 -11.79 4.87 12.74
C ASN A 304 -13.30 4.71 13.00
N ARG A 305 -13.70 3.72 13.80
CA ARG A 305 -15.11 3.49 14.14
C ARG A 305 -15.74 4.72 14.80
N ASP A 306 -15.08 5.28 15.81
CA ASP A 306 -15.58 6.45 16.53
C ASP A 306 -15.63 7.68 15.61
N PHE A 307 -14.59 7.86 14.79
CA PHE A 307 -14.52 8.93 13.80
C PHE A 307 -15.68 8.89 12.80
N TYR A 308 -15.95 7.74 12.16
CA TYR A 308 -17.04 7.63 11.19
C TYR A 308 -18.42 7.74 11.84
N THR A 309 -18.55 7.25 13.08
CA THR A 309 -19.78 7.42 13.87
C THR A 309 -20.07 8.90 14.11
N LEU A 310 -19.06 9.70 14.48
CA LEU A 310 -19.18 11.14 14.67
C LEU A 310 -19.45 11.91 13.36
N LEU A 311 -18.95 11.40 12.23
CA LEU A 311 -19.25 11.93 10.89
C LEU A 311 -20.66 11.57 10.38
N GLY A 312 -21.44 10.80 11.15
CA GLY A 312 -22.83 10.47 10.86
C GLY A 312 -23.00 9.42 9.77
N GLY A 313 -22.05 8.50 9.60
CA GLY A 313 -22.12 7.49 8.54
C GLY A 313 -21.40 6.19 8.87
N ARG A 314 -21.51 5.22 7.95
CA ARG A 314 -20.73 3.99 8.02
C ARG A 314 -19.30 4.23 7.51
N PRO A 315 -18.31 3.48 8.02
CA PRO A 315 -16.97 3.49 7.47
C PRO A 315 -17.00 3.10 5.98
N PRO A 316 -16.28 3.83 5.11
CA PRO A 316 -16.20 3.51 3.70
C PRO A 316 -15.36 2.24 3.49
N ALA A 317 -15.53 1.58 2.34
CA ALA A 317 -14.69 0.46 1.96
C ALA A 317 -13.26 0.92 1.64
N VAL A 318 -13.12 2.06 0.98
CA VAL A 318 -11.85 2.65 0.55
C VAL A 318 -11.78 4.13 0.94
N ALA A 319 -10.57 4.60 1.28
CA ALA A 319 -10.30 6.01 1.53
C ALA A 319 -9.03 6.47 0.81
N LEU A 320 -9.05 7.73 0.41
CA LEU A 320 -7.97 8.54 -0.10
C LEU A 320 -7.45 9.44 1.02
N VAL A 321 -6.15 9.37 1.30
CA VAL A 321 -5.48 10.20 2.28
C VAL A 321 -4.29 10.86 1.60
N LEU A 322 -4.31 12.19 1.56
CA LEU A 322 -3.30 13.02 0.94
C LEU A 322 -2.76 14.02 1.97
N PRO A 323 -1.65 13.69 2.65
CA PRO A 323 -1.01 14.59 3.57
C PRO A 323 -0.28 15.71 2.82
N ILE A 324 -0.32 16.92 3.37
CA ILE A 324 0.41 18.09 2.88
C ILE A 324 1.44 18.47 3.94
N TYR A 325 2.70 18.24 3.59
CA TYR A 325 3.84 18.54 4.44
C TYR A 325 4.39 19.93 4.14
N VAL A 326 4.64 20.71 5.19
CA VAL A 326 5.43 21.94 5.11
C VAL A 326 6.68 21.72 5.95
N ARG A 327 7.87 21.82 5.33
CA ARG A 327 9.16 21.58 5.99
C ARG A 327 9.20 20.25 6.78
N ARG A 328 8.77 19.17 6.13
CA ARG A 328 8.65 17.81 6.69
C ARG A 328 7.63 17.62 7.82
N ARG A 329 6.83 18.64 8.16
CA ARG A 329 5.76 18.50 9.16
C ARG A 329 4.40 18.41 8.46
N PRO A 330 3.60 17.37 8.73
CA PRO A 330 2.24 17.31 8.19
C PRO A 330 1.43 18.44 8.84
N LEU A 331 0.87 19.32 8.02
CA LEU A 331 0.10 20.47 8.50
C LEU A 331 -1.39 20.33 8.17
N VAL A 332 -1.67 19.82 6.97
CA VAL A 332 -3.00 19.59 6.45
C VAL A 332 -3.07 18.17 5.94
N VAL A 333 -4.19 17.49 6.15
CA VAL A 333 -4.49 16.21 5.52
C VAL A 333 -5.78 16.37 4.75
N LEU A 334 -5.70 16.12 3.44
CA LEU A 334 -6.88 16.01 2.60
C LEU A 334 -7.34 14.56 2.63
N TYR A 335 -8.60 14.37 2.97
CA TYR A 335 -9.23 13.07 3.06
C TYR A 335 -10.39 13.01 2.08
N GLY A 336 -10.52 11.91 1.36
CA GLY A 336 -11.67 11.63 0.51
C GLY A 336 -12.08 10.19 0.66
N ASP A 337 -13.37 9.90 0.56
CA ASP A 337 -13.83 8.53 0.45
C ASP A 337 -15.01 8.35 -0.50
N GLU A 338 -15.16 7.10 -0.92
CA GLU A 338 -16.28 6.65 -1.72
C GLU A 338 -17.03 5.58 -0.92
N THR A 339 -18.34 5.75 -0.76
CA THR A 339 -19.21 4.74 -0.12
C THR A 339 -19.48 3.53 -1.02
N ARG A 340 -19.04 3.55 -2.29
CA ARG A 340 -19.24 2.50 -3.30
C ARG A 340 -17.97 1.68 -3.51
N ALA A 341 -18.11 0.36 -3.47
CA ALA A 341 -17.00 -0.61 -3.58
C ALA A 341 -16.32 -0.65 -4.96
N ASP A 342 -17.01 -0.22 -6.03
CA ASP A 342 -16.52 -0.27 -7.43
C ASP A 342 -15.85 1.03 -7.89
N SER A 343 -15.35 1.85 -6.97
CA SER A 343 -14.75 3.14 -7.30
C SER A 343 -13.43 2.97 -8.06
N ARG A 344 -13.29 3.67 -9.20
CA ARG A 344 -12.03 3.75 -9.95
C ARG A 344 -10.95 4.41 -9.06
N PRO A 345 -9.68 4.00 -9.21
CA PRO A 345 -8.59 4.70 -8.54
C PRO A 345 -8.54 6.16 -9.02
N PRO A 346 -8.25 7.12 -8.12
CA PRO A 346 -8.15 8.52 -8.49
C PRO A 346 -6.89 8.78 -9.34
N ASP A 347 -6.85 9.93 -10.03
CA ASP A 347 -5.66 10.36 -10.75
C ASP A 347 -4.54 10.73 -9.76
N PHE A 348 -3.70 9.75 -9.46
CA PHE A 348 -2.59 9.90 -8.53
C PHE A 348 -1.55 10.94 -8.98
N ALA A 349 -1.34 11.12 -10.29
CA ALA A 349 -0.39 12.10 -10.80
C ALA A 349 -0.88 13.52 -10.53
N ARG A 350 -2.17 13.76 -10.79
CA ARG A 350 -2.82 15.03 -10.46
C ARG A 350 -2.82 15.28 -8.96
N LEU A 351 -3.25 14.33 -8.14
CA LEU A 351 -3.30 14.50 -6.67
C LEU A 351 -1.92 14.77 -6.05
N ARG A 352 -0.85 14.18 -6.59
CA ARG A 352 0.52 14.53 -6.20
C ARG A 352 0.87 15.98 -6.56
N ALA A 353 0.46 16.44 -7.74
CA ALA A 353 0.64 17.84 -8.12
C ALA A 353 -0.17 18.79 -7.22
N VAL A 354 -1.41 18.44 -6.86
CA VAL A 354 -2.23 19.19 -5.89
C VAL A 354 -1.50 19.33 -4.56
N SER A 355 -0.99 18.23 -3.99
CA SER A 355 -0.26 18.25 -2.71
C SER A 355 0.97 19.17 -2.76
N ARG A 356 1.74 19.14 -3.86
CA ARG A 356 2.90 20.03 -4.04
C ARG A 356 2.50 21.51 -4.12
N LEU A 357 1.50 21.84 -4.93
CA LEU A 357 1.01 23.22 -5.07
C LEU A 357 0.47 23.73 -3.73
N ALA A 358 -0.26 22.88 -3.01
CA ALA A 358 -0.78 23.20 -1.68
C ALA A 358 0.34 23.44 -0.66
N ALA A 359 1.39 22.61 -0.67
CA ALA A 359 2.55 22.77 0.21
C ALA A 359 3.25 24.11 -0.02
N TRP A 360 3.51 24.46 -1.29
CA TRP A 360 4.12 25.75 -1.65
C TRP A 360 3.24 26.94 -1.26
N ALA A 361 1.93 26.87 -1.52
CA ALA A 361 1.00 27.94 -1.16
C ALA A 361 0.90 28.13 0.37
N LEU A 362 0.87 27.05 1.14
CA LEU A 362 0.92 27.10 2.60
C LEU A 362 2.24 27.69 3.12
N GLU A 363 3.37 27.30 2.52
CA GLU A 363 4.68 27.85 2.88
C GLU A 363 4.76 29.36 2.59
N ALA A 364 4.24 29.80 1.44
CA ALA A 364 4.16 31.21 1.07
C ALA A 364 3.32 32.01 2.08
N LEU A 365 2.15 31.50 2.50
CA LEU A 365 1.33 32.14 3.53
C LEU A 365 2.04 32.22 4.88
N ILE A 366 2.74 31.16 5.30
CA ILE A 366 3.51 31.14 6.55
C ILE A 366 4.64 32.16 6.51
N LEU A 367 5.36 32.23 5.38
CA LEU A 367 6.47 33.18 5.22
C LEU A 367 5.96 34.62 5.20
N ARG A 368 4.88 34.91 4.47
CA ARG A 368 4.23 36.23 4.47
C ARG A 368 3.82 36.65 5.88
N ALA A 369 3.19 35.75 6.65
CA ALA A 369 2.80 36.02 8.02
C ALA A 369 4.00 36.23 8.96
N LYS A 370 5.17 35.62 8.68
CA LYS A 370 6.41 35.90 9.43
C LYS A 370 6.96 37.29 9.10
N ILE A 371 7.03 37.63 7.82
CA ILE A 371 7.51 38.94 7.35
C ILE A 371 6.68 40.07 7.95
N LEU A 372 5.35 39.98 7.87
CA LEU A 372 4.45 41.02 8.41
C LEU A 372 4.63 41.24 9.93
N ARG A 373 4.85 40.15 10.68
CA ARG A 373 5.15 40.21 12.11
C ARG A 373 6.51 40.84 12.41
N GLU A 374 7.55 40.50 11.64
CA GLU A 374 8.88 41.07 11.83
C GLU A 374 8.98 42.54 11.35
N SER A 375 8.17 42.93 10.36
CA SER A 375 8.14 44.30 9.84
C SER A 375 7.23 45.24 10.64
N GLY A 376 6.57 44.77 11.70
CA GLY A 376 5.61 45.57 12.50
C GLY A 376 4.34 45.96 11.74
N ALA A 377 4.09 45.39 10.56
CA ALA A 377 2.92 45.70 9.75
C ALA A 377 1.65 44.93 10.19
N ASP A 378 1.74 44.21 11.31
CA ASP A 378 0.65 43.46 11.96
C ASP A 378 -0.09 44.32 13.02
N GLU A 379 0.32 45.58 13.24
CA GLU A 379 -0.44 46.56 14.02
C GLU A 379 -1.47 47.27 13.14
N GLY A 380 -2.66 46.69 13.03
CA GLY A 380 -3.76 47.30 12.28
C GLY A 380 -5.01 46.45 12.15
N ASP A 381 -5.60 46.05 13.28
CA ASP A 381 -7.06 46.09 13.48
C ASP A 381 -7.37 45.68 14.93
N GLY A 382 -7.11 46.63 15.82
CA GLY A 382 -7.49 46.59 17.22
C GLY A 382 -7.79 48.01 17.69
N GLU A 383 -8.76 48.69 17.09
CA GLU A 383 -9.49 49.79 17.75
C GLU A 383 -10.80 50.15 17.02
N LYS A 384 -11.91 49.51 17.42
CA LYS A 384 -13.05 50.13 18.11
C LYS A 384 -14.20 49.16 18.33
#